data_AF-A0A1C4RID0-F1
#
_entry.id   AF-A0A1C4RID0-F1
#
_cell.length_a   1.000
_cell.length_b   1.000
_cell.length_c   1.000
_cell.angle_alpha   90.00
_cell.angle_beta   90.00
_cell.angle_gamma   90.00
#
_symmetry.space_group_name_H-M   'P 1'
#
loop_
_entity.id
_entity.type
_entity.pdbx_description
1 polymer ?
#
loop_
_entity_poly.entity_id
_entity_poly.type
_entity_poly.pdbx_seq_one_letter_code
_entity_poly.pdbx_strand_id
1 'polypeptide(L)'
;MQKWTGHPFPLGATYDGAGTNFALFSEVAEKVELALIDDAGREQRVELTEVDGFIRHAYLPGVGPGQRYGFRVHGPYDPGRGHRCNPAKLLLDPYAKAVDGQADGDPSLLGYRPDDPDRPSASDDSAHTLLGVVVDPAFDWEDDHPPKRAYHETVMYEAHVRGLTQRHPGLPEK
;
A
#
# COMPACT_ATOMS: atom_id res chain seq x y z
N MET A 1 -0.97 19.89 -9.12
CA MET A 1 0.17 18.96 -9.11
C MET A 1 0.38 18.49 -10.53
N GLN A 2 1.62 18.46 -11.02
CA GLN A 2 1.93 17.98 -12.36
C GLN A 2 1.86 16.44 -12.36
N LYS A 3 1.22 15.84 -13.37
CA LYS A 3 1.08 14.39 -13.53
C LYS A 3 1.69 14.00 -14.87
N TRP A 4 2.62 13.04 -14.86
CA TRP A 4 3.22 12.47 -16.07
C TRP A 4 2.75 11.03 -16.25
N THR A 5 3.00 10.45 -17.43
CA THR A 5 2.53 9.11 -17.79
C THR A 5 3.07 8.03 -16.87
N GLY A 6 4.33 8.15 -16.43
CA GLY A 6 5.00 7.11 -15.66
C GLY A 6 5.18 5.81 -16.44
N HIS A 7 5.33 4.70 -15.73
CA HIS A 7 5.61 3.38 -16.28
C HIS A 7 4.78 2.30 -15.57
N PRO A 8 4.38 1.23 -16.27
CA PRO A 8 3.64 0.12 -15.68
C PRO A 8 4.49 -0.75 -14.73
N PHE A 9 5.82 -0.62 -14.75
CA PHE A 9 6.72 -1.36 -13.88
C PHE A 9 7.80 -0.47 -13.26
N PRO A 10 8.30 -0.83 -12.07
CA PRO A 10 7.78 -1.89 -11.18
C PRO A 10 6.40 -1.55 -10.59
N LEU A 11 5.68 -2.56 -10.11
CA LEU A 11 4.40 -2.37 -9.43
C LEU A 11 4.59 -1.70 -8.05
N GLY A 12 3.57 -0.96 -7.62
CA GLY A 12 3.57 -0.17 -6.38
C GLY A 12 4.14 1.24 -6.57
N ALA A 13 4.49 1.86 -5.43
CA ALA A 13 5.18 3.15 -5.41
C ALA A 13 6.70 2.98 -5.47
N THR A 14 7.33 3.64 -6.45
CA THR A 14 8.79 3.65 -6.62
C THR A 14 9.31 5.07 -6.78
N TYR A 15 10.05 5.50 -5.76
CA TYR A 15 10.75 6.78 -5.74
C TYR A 15 12.09 6.67 -6.49
N ASP A 16 12.41 7.69 -7.29
CA ASP A 16 13.62 7.72 -8.13
C ASP A 16 14.60 8.86 -7.80
N GLY A 17 14.34 9.63 -6.73
CA GLY A 17 15.11 10.81 -6.35
C GLY A 17 14.50 12.14 -6.78
N ALA A 18 13.57 12.15 -7.75
CA ALA A 18 12.89 13.37 -8.22
C ALA A 18 11.36 13.32 -8.04
N GLY A 19 10.79 12.12 -7.99
CA GLY A 19 9.36 11.89 -7.85
C GLY A 19 9.06 10.42 -7.66
N THR A 20 7.77 10.09 -7.67
CA THR A 20 7.32 8.72 -7.45
C THR A 20 6.48 8.22 -8.62
N ASN A 21 6.86 7.07 -9.16
CA ASN A 21 6.04 6.29 -10.07
C ASN A 21 5.08 5.42 -9.27
N PHE A 22 3.78 5.47 -9.60
CA PHE A 22 2.75 4.61 -9.04
C PHE A 22 2.24 3.69 -10.14
N ALA A 23 2.18 2.38 -9.88
CA ALA A 23 1.62 1.39 -10.79
C ALA A 23 0.78 0.36 -10.03
N LEU A 24 -0.50 0.23 -10.41
CA LEU A 24 -1.46 -0.68 -9.79
C LEU A 24 -2.10 -1.59 -10.85
N PHE A 25 -1.98 -2.89 -10.65
CA PHE A 25 -2.70 -3.87 -11.46
C PHE A 25 -4.17 -3.96 -11.05
N SER A 26 -5.09 -3.87 -12.01
CA SER A 26 -6.50 -4.27 -11.84
C SER A 26 -7.18 -4.49 -13.18
N GLU A 27 -7.61 -5.73 -13.44
CA GLU A 27 -8.35 -6.12 -14.64
C GLU A 27 -9.81 -5.62 -14.62
N VAL A 28 -10.42 -5.53 -13.44
CA VAL A 28 -11.85 -5.19 -13.26
C VAL A 28 -12.11 -3.69 -13.10
N ALA A 29 -11.07 -2.89 -12.87
CA ALA A 29 -11.24 -1.47 -12.56
C ALA A 29 -11.62 -0.68 -13.81
N GLU A 30 -12.66 0.15 -13.70
CA GLU A 30 -13.04 1.13 -14.71
C GLU A 30 -12.28 2.45 -14.53
N LYS A 31 -11.99 2.83 -13.28
CA LYS A 31 -11.16 3.99 -12.92
C LYS A 31 -10.39 3.71 -11.63
N VAL A 32 -9.17 4.23 -11.54
CA VAL A 32 -8.38 4.22 -10.28
C VAL A 32 -7.94 5.63 -9.95
N GLU A 33 -8.18 6.01 -8.71
CA GLU A 33 -7.71 7.26 -8.13
C GLU A 33 -6.64 6.94 -7.08
N LEU A 34 -5.46 7.50 -7.25
CA LEU A 34 -4.44 7.58 -6.21
C LEU A 34 -4.85 8.68 -5.23
N ALA A 35 -5.00 8.32 -3.97
CA ALA A 35 -5.32 9.23 -2.88
C ALA A 35 -4.05 9.53 -2.10
N LEU A 36 -3.53 10.75 -2.19
CA LEU A 36 -2.43 11.25 -1.37
C LEU A 36 -2.99 11.84 -0.08
N ILE A 37 -2.47 11.42 1.06
CA ILE A 37 -2.91 11.85 2.38
C ILE A 37 -1.84 12.73 3.02
N ASP A 38 -2.19 13.95 3.41
CA ASP A 38 -1.28 14.84 4.12
C ASP A 38 -1.26 14.59 5.63
N ASP A 39 -0.40 15.31 6.36
CA ASP A 39 -0.26 15.16 7.82
C ASP A 39 -1.51 15.58 8.62
N ALA A 40 -2.41 16.35 8.01
CA ALA A 40 -3.70 16.70 8.61
C ALA A 40 -4.80 15.67 8.26
N GLY A 41 -4.45 14.58 7.56
CA GLY A 41 -5.38 13.56 7.10
C GLY A 41 -6.22 13.99 5.89
N ARG A 42 -5.88 15.10 5.23
CA ARG A 42 -6.63 15.58 4.06
C ARG A 42 -6.24 14.78 2.83
N GLU A 43 -7.26 14.40 2.07
CA GLU A 43 -7.10 13.60 0.86
C GLU A 43 -7.02 14.48 -0.39
N GLN A 44 -5.99 14.26 -1.21
CA GLN A 44 -5.89 14.76 -2.58
C GLN A 44 -5.92 13.58 -3.57
N ARG A 45 -6.90 13.57 -4.47
CA ARG A 45 -7.06 12.50 -5.46
C ARG A 45 -6.40 12.85 -6.79
N VAL A 46 -5.76 11.85 -7.39
CA VAL A 46 -5.16 11.90 -8.72
C VAL A 46 -5.60 10.68 -9.51
N GLU A 47 -6.28 10.88 -10.61
CA GLU A 47 -6.69 9.78 -11.48
C GLU A 47 -5.49 9.20 -12.24
N LEU A 48 -5.33 7.87 -12.19
CA LEU A 48 -4.38 7.10 -13.01
C LEU A 48 -5.02 6.80 -14.37
N THR A 49 -4.71 7.64 -15.35
CA THR A 49 -5.31 7.60 -16.69
C THR A 49 -4.60 6.66 -17.65
N GLU A 50 -3.30 6.44 -17.46
CA GLU A 50 -2.52 5.56 -18.33
C GLU A 50 -2.78 4.11 -17.95
N VAL A 51 -2.93 3.25 -18.97
CA VAL A 51 -3.21 1.82 -18.79
C VAL A 51 -2.41 1.00 -19.80
N ASP A 52 -1.54 0.14 -19.29
CA ASP A 52 -0.78 -0.85 -20.07
C ASP A 52 -1.03 -2.24 -19.47
N GLY A 53 -1.67 -3.15 -20.23
CA GLY A 53 -1.88 -4.53 -19.78
C GLY A 53 -2.61 -4.68 -18.43
N PHE A 54 -3.68 -3.90 -18.22
CA PHE A 54 -4.42 -3.79 -16.96
C PHE A 54 -3.67 -3.16 -15.79
N ILE A 55 -2.49 -2.58 -16.04
CA ILE A 55 -1.74 -1.83 -15.05
C ILE A 55 -2.03 -0.35 -15.26
N ARG A 56 -2.58 0.28 -14.23
CA ARG A 56 -2.85 1.72 -14.20
C ARG A 56 -1.69 2.42 -13.55
N HIS A 57 -1.17 3.45 -14.20
CA HIS A 57 0.03 4.13 -13.69
C HIS A 57 0.04 5.64 -13.93
N ALA A 58 0.88 6.31 -13.15
CA ALA A 58 1.26 7.71 -13.32
C ALA A 58 2.58 7.97 -12.60
N TYR A 59 3.28 9.02 -13.03
CA TYR A 59 4.43 9.56 -12.32
C TYR A 59 4.11 10.95 -11.77
N LEU A 60 4.44 11.15 -10.49
CA LEU A 60 4.21 12.40 -9.77
C LEU A 60 5.55 13.03 -9.36
N PRO A 61 6.01 14.07 -10.10
CA PRO A 61 7.18 14.84 -9.70
C PRO A 61 6.98 15.50 -8.34
N GLY A 62 8.02 15.49 -7.50
CA GLY A 62 8.02 16.11 -6.17
C GLY A 62 7.30 15.32 -5.07
N VAL A 63 6.66 14.19 -5.40
CA VAL A 63 6.19 13.24 -4.39
C VAL A 63 7.36 12.36 -3.97
N GLY A 64 7.76 12.44 -2.71
CA GLY A 64 8.93 11.76 -2.17
C GLY A 64 8.63 10.85 -0.97
N PRO A 65 9.69 10.28 -0.37
CA PRO A 65 9.59 9.39 0.78
C PRO A 65 8.83 10.03 1.95
N GLY A 66 8.05 9.21 2.66
CA GLY A 66 7.16 9.65 3.75
C GLY A 66 5.76 10.05 3.29
N GLN A 67 5.53 10.23 1.98
CA GLN A 67 4.18 10.48 1.48
C GLN A 67 3.27 9.28 1.76
N ARG A 68 2.17 9.52 2.47
CA ARG A 68 1.10 8.54 2.69
C ARG A 68 0.14 8.50 1.52
N TYR A 69 -0.29 7.30 1.13
CA TYR A 69 -1.21 7.13 0.02
C TYR A 69 -2.08 5.89 0.14
N GLY A 70 -3.13 5.84 -0.67
CA GLY A 70 -3.93 4.65 -0.94
C GLY A 70 -4.60 4.75 -2.31
N PHE A 71 -5.43 3.78 -2.66
CA PHE A 71 -6.16 3.75 -3.93
C PHE A 71 -7.67 3.68 -3.72
N ARG A 72 -8.42 4.43 -4.53
CA ARG A 72 -9.86 4.27 -4.68
C ARG A 72 -10.15 3.66 -6.04
N VAL A 73 -10.73 2.47 -6.03
CA VAL A 73 -10.96 1.67 -7.24
C VAL A 73 -12.45 1.67 -7.58
N HIS A 74 -12.76 2.21 -8.75
CA HIS A 74 -14.10 2.23 -9.32
C HIS A 74 -14.27 1.08 -10.30
N GLY A 75 -15.47 0.55 -10.39
CA GLY A 75 -15.80 -0.56 -11.27
C GLY A 75 -17.13 -1.22 -10.86
N PRO A 76 -17.43 -2.40 -11.40
CA PRO A 76 -18.67 -3.09 -11.09
C PRO A 76 -18.76 -3.52 -9.62
N TYR A 77 -19.96 -3.37 -9.06
CA TYR A 77 -20.36 -3.99 -7.81
C TYR A 77 -21.51 -4.96 -8.08
N ASP A 78 -21.15 -6.23 -8.28
CA ASP A 78 -22.04 -7.36 -8.53
C ASP A 78 -21.55 -8.55 -7.69
N PRO A 79 -22.00 -8.66 -6.42
CA PRO A 79 -21.61 -9.72 -5.51
C PRO A 79 -21.86 -11.13 -6.06
N GLY A 80 -22.93 -11.32 -6.86
CA GLY A 80 -23.27 -12.60 -7.47
C GLY A 80 -22.23 -13.08 -8.50
N ARG A 81 -21.46 -12.14 -9.06
CA ARG A 81 -20.32 -12.41 -9.96
C ARG A 81 -18.95 -12.21 -9.30
N GLY A 82 -18.92 -11.88 -8.00
CA GLY A 82 -17.70 -11.61 -7.25
C GLY A 82 -17.12 -10.21 -7.44
N HIS A 83 -17.73 -9.34 -8.26
CA HIS A 83 -17.28 -7.97 -8.45
C HIS A 83 -17.67 -7.11 -7.24
N ARG A 84 -16.69 -6.47 -6.58
CA ARG A 84 -16.91 -5.72 -5.34
C ARG A 84 -16.18 -4.38 -5.32
N CYS A 85 -16.00 -3.73 -6.47
CA CYS A 85 -15.36 -2.42 -6.53
C CYS A 85 -16.20 -1.40 -5.75
N ASN A 86 -15.59 -0.75 -4.76
CA ASN A 86 -16.25 0.25 -3.94
C ASN A 86 -15.29 1.44 -3.70
N PRO A 87 -15.45 2.56 -4.42
CA PRO A 87 -14.55 3.70 -4.29
C PRO A 87 -14.69 4.47 -2.97
N ALA A 88 -15.72 4.19 -2.16
CA ALA A 88 -15.80 4.72 -0.81
C ALA A 88 -14.71 4.14 0.11
N LYS A 89 -14.11 3.00 -0.26
CA LYS A 89 -13.03 2.36 0.50
C LYS A 89 -11.67 2.78 -0.04
N LEU A 90 -10.83 3.28 0.85
CA LEU A 90 -9.43 3.60 0.62
C LEU A 90 -8.62 2.31 0.79
N LEU A 91 -8.11 1.80 -0.32
CA LEU A 91 -7.41 0.53 -0.38
C LEU A 91 -5.91 0.73 -0.18
N LEU A 92 -5.31 -0.14 0.63
CA LEU A 92 -3.86 -0.27 0.72
C LEU A 92 -3.29 -0.78 -0.61
N ASP A 93 -2.18 -0.21 -1.03
CA ASP A 93 -1.42 -0.72 -2.18
C ASP A 93 -0.90 -2.14 -1.88
N PRO A 94 -1.27 -3.16 -2.68
CA PRO A 94 -0.77 -4.53 -2.48
C PRO A 94 0.76 -4.65 -2.63
N TYR A 95 1.43 -3.64 -3.20
CA TYR A 95 2.87 -3.55 -3.37
C TYR A 95 3.53 -2.51 -2.43
N ALA A 96 2.80 -2.03 -1.42
CA ALA A 96 3.35 -1.11 -0.43
C ALA A 96 4.60 -1.70 0.26
N LYS A 97 5.70 -0.94 0.27
CA LYS A 97 6.97 -1.34 0.92
C LYS A 97 7.02 -0.93 2.39
N ALA A 98 6.17 0.02 2.79
CA ALA A 98 5.92 0.40 4.16
C ALA A 98 4.44 0.79 4.31
N VAL A 99 3.93 0.65 5.53
CA VAL A 99 2.54 0.91 5.89
C VAL A 99 2.50 1.76 7.15
N ASP A 100 1.60 2.74 7.18
CA ASP A 100 1.30 3.55 8.36
C ASP A 100 -0.13 3.31 8.85
N GLY A 101 -0.32 3.40 10.17
CA GLY A 101 -1.60 3.18 10.84
C GLY A 101 -1.91 1.72 11.20
N GLN A 102 -3.12 1.50 11.71
CA GLN A 102 -3.72 0.19 11.97
C GLN A 102 -5.20 0.23 11.63
N ALA A 103 -5.72 -0.89 11.12
CA ALA A 103 -7.16 -1.06 11.04
C ALA A 103 -7.72 -1.26 12.46
N ASP A 104 -8.67 -0.42 12.86
CA ASP A 104 -9.21 -0.38 14.23
C ASP A 104 -10.53 -1.14 14.40
N GLY A 105 -11.09 -1.68 13.30
CA GLY A 105 -12.32 -2.43 13.30
C GLY A 105 -13.59 -1.57 13.18
N ASP A 106 -13.47 -0.28 12.86
CA ASP A 106 -14.63 0.56 12.59
C ASP A 106 -15.53 -0.05 11.49
N PRO A 107 -16.87 -0.02 11.62
CA PRO A 107 -17.79 -0.52 10.60
C PRO A 107 -17.60 0.08 9.20
N SER A 108 -16.97 1.25 9.08
CA SER A 108 -16.62 1.85 7.79
C SER A 108 -15.73 0.94 6.94
N LEU A 109 -14.93 0.07 7.55
CA LEU A 109 -14.03 -0.87 6.87
C LEU A 109 -14.78 -1.95 6.08
N LEU A 110 -16.07 -2.16 6.35
CA LEU A 110 -16.88 -3.09 5.58
C LEU A 110 -17.20 -2.51 4.21
N GLY A 111 -16.84 -3.27 3.15
CA GLY A 111 -17.16 -2.96 1.76
C GLY A 111 -18.66 -2.98 1.43
N TYR A 112 -19.49 -3.52 2.32
CA TYR A 112 -20.91 -3.74 2.16
C TYR A 112 -21.69 -3.19 3.36
N ARG A 113 -23.01 -3.06 3.21
CA ARG A 113 -23.89 -2.61 4.29
C ARG A 113 -24.22 -3.76 5.25
N PRO A 114 -24.02 -3.63 6.58
CA PRO A 114 -24.31 -4.72 7.52
C PRO A 114 -25.75 -5.25 7.47
N ASP A 115 -26.71 -4.38 7.11
CA ASP A 115 -28.13 -4.71 6.93
C ASP A 115 -28.46 -5.37 5.58
N ASP A 116 -27.63 -5.17 4.56
CA ASP A 116 -27.79 -5.73 3.22
C ASP A 116 -26.41 -6.03 2.60
N PRO A 117 -25.87 -7.24 2.79
CA PRO A 117 -24.54 -7.62 2.32
C PRO A 117 -24.31 -7.58 0.80
N ASP A 118 -25.39 -7.47 0.02
CA ASP A 118 -25.34 -7.35 -1.44
C ASP A 118 -25.28 -5.90 -1.92
N ARG A 119 -25.28 -4.93 -0.99
CA ARG A 119 -25.18 -3.50 -1.30
C ARG A 119 -23.85 -2.91 -0.83
N PRO A 120 -23.19 -2.06 -1.64
CA PRO A 120 -21.98 -1.40 -1.22
C PRO A 120 -22.24 -0.42 -0.07
N SER A 121 -21.33 -0.38 0.90
CA SER A 121 -21.33 0.64 1.94
C SER A 121 -20.79 1.96 1.37
N ALA A 122 -21.47 3.07 1.66
CA ALA A 122 -21.04 4.41 1.26
C ALA A 122 -20.12 5.10 2.30
N SER A 123 -19.86 4.46 3.45
CA SER A 123 -19.01 5.01 4.49
C SER A 123 -17.57 5.11 4.01
N ASP A 124 -16.91 6.24 4.25
CA ASP A 124 -15.47 6.39 4.00
C ASP A 124 -14.69 5.77 5.17
N ASP A 125 -13.65 5.00 4.86
CA ASP A 125 -12.80 4.31 5.82
C ASP A 125 -11.41 4.93 5.96
N SER A 126 -11.15 6.04 5.28
CA SER A 126 -9.84 6.70 5.21
C SER A 126 -9.20 7.01 6.58
N ALA A 127 -10.02 7.25 7.61
CA ALA A 127 -9.57 7.50 8.99
C ALA A 127 -9.32 6.23 9.83
N HIS A 128 -9.72 5.06 9.33
CA HIS A 128 -9.77 3.80 10.07
C HIS A 128 -8.95 2.67 9.44
N THR A 129 -8.28 2.95 8.32
CA THR A 129 -7.56 1.96 7.52
C THR A 129 -6.04 2.19 7.52
N LEU A 130 -5.32 1.27 6.87
CA LEU A 130 -3.89 1.33 6.64
C LEU A 130 -3.56 2.19 5.41
N LEU A 131 -2.49 2.97 5.49
CA LEU A 131 -1.99 3.76 4.36
C LEU A 131 -0.64 3.21 3.90
N GLY A 132 -0.44 3.15 2.58
CA GLY A 132 0.88 2.91 2.01
C GLY A 132 1.77 4.12 2.25
N VAL A 133 3.08 3.89 2.40
CA VAL A 133 4.08 4.96 2.54
C VAL A 133 5.12 4.82 1.44
N VAL A 134 5.38 5.91 0.71
CA VAL A 134 6.50 5.95 -0.23
C VAL A 134 7.80 5.87 0.57
N VAL A 135 8.69 4.95 0.17
CA VAL A 135 9.99 4.75 0.82
C VAL A 135 11.13 5.11 -0.12
N ASP A 136 12.24 5.53 0.46
CA ASP A 136 13.52 5.56 -0.24
C ASP A 136 14.12 4.15 -0.23
N PRO A 137 14.38 3.52 -1.39
CA PRO A 137 15.02 2.21 -1.42
C PRO A 137 16.52 2.24 -1.10
N ALA A 138 17.16 3.41 -1.05
CA ALA A 138 18.59 3.51 -0.81
C ALA A 138 18.95 3.11 0.63
N PHE A 139 19.87 2.16 0.75
CA PHE A 139 20.47 1.75 2.03
C PHE A 139 21.92 1.33 1.79
N ASP A 140 22.83 1.80 2.64
CA ASP A 140 24.24 1.39 2.59
C ASP A 140 24.41 0.08 3.34
N TRP A 141 24.63 -1.01 2.60
CA TRP A 141 24.82 -2.35 3.15
C TRP A 141 26.27 -2.62 3.59
N GLU A 142 27.18 -1.65 3.44
CA GLU A 142 28.61 -1.81 3.71
C GLU A 142 29.18 -3.08 3.04
N ASP A 143 29.79 -3.97 3.81
CA ASP A 143 30.41 -5.22 3.33
C ASP A 143 29.49 -6.46 3.45
N ASP A 144 28.19 -6.27 3.71
CA ASP A 144 27.25 -7.40 3.87
C ASP A 144 27.17 -8.26 2.61
N HIS A 145 27.26 -9.58 2.79
CA HIS A 145 27.12 -10.54 1.71
C HIS A 145 26.55 -11.87 2.22
N PRO A 146 25.79 -12.61 1.39
CA PRO A 146 25.18 -13.87 1.82
C PRO A 146 26.22 -14.89 2.32
N PRO A 147 26.08 -15.43 3.55
CA PRO A 147 27.03 -16.42 4.10
C PRO A 147 27.10 -17.76 3.34
N LYS A 148 26.07 -18.09 2.54
CA LYS A 148 25.97 -19.30 1.69
C LYS A 148 26.36 -20.62 2.39
N ARG A 149 25.97 -20.79 3.65
CA ARG A 149 26.20 -22.02 4.45
C ARG A 149 25.63 -23.24 3.72
N ALA A 150 26.42 -24.31 3.61
CA ALA A 150 25.94 -25.54 2.99
C ALA A 150 24.82 -26.15 3.83
N TYR A 151 23.78 -26.67 3.19
CA TYR A 151 22.56 -27.09 3.88
C TYR A 151 22.80 -28.15 4.98
N HIS A 152 23.73 -29.07 4.75
CA HIS A 152 24.10 -30.11 5.73
C HIS A 152 24.89 -29.57 6.94
N GLU A 153 25.39 -28.34 6.87
CA GLU A 153 26.08 -27.64 7.96
C GLU A 153 25.19 -26.59 8.64
N THR A 154 23.92 -26.47 8.22
CA THR A 154 22.96 -25.49 8.72
C THR A 154 22.27 -26.01 9.98
N VAL A 155 22.23 -25.17 11.02
CA VAL A 155 21.37 -25.36 12.20
C VAL A 155 20.39 -24.19 12.22
N MET A 156 19.09 -24.49 12.21
CA MET A 156 18.04 -23.46 12.22
C MET A 156 17.65 -23.09 13.65
N TYR A 157 17.44 -21.80 13.91
CA TYR A 157 16.95 -21.27 15.18
C TYR A 157 15.67 -20.48 14.94
N GLU A 158 14.52 -21.05 15.32
CA GLU A 158 13.22 -20.39 15.22
C GLU A 158 13.02 -19.42 16.41
N ALA A 159 12.66 -18.17 16.13
CA ALA A 159 12.45 -17.15 17.14
C ALA A 159 11.36 -16.14 16.77
N HIS A 160 10.63 -15.67 17.78
CA HIS A 160 9.70 -14.55 17.63
C HIS A 160 10.43 -13.23 17.90
N VAL A 161 10.47 -12.31 16.92
CA VAL A 161 11.22 -11.03 16.97
C VAL A 161 11.04 -10.29 18.31
N ARG A 162 9.79 -10.03 18.73
CA ARG A 162 9.49 -9.40 20.03
C ARG A 162 9.88 -10.28 21.22
N GLY A 163 9.37 -11.52 21.29
CA GLY A 163 9.55 -12.40 22.44
C GLY A 163 11.01 -12.75 22.75
N LEU A 164 11.85 -12.82 21.71
CA LEU A 164 13.29 -13.11 21.83
C LEU A 164 14.02 -12.09 22.71
N THR A 165 13.64 -10.82 22.63
CA THR A 165 14.41 -9.71 23.24
C THR A 165 13.64 -8.86 24.24
N GLN A 166 12.30 -8.97 24.30
CA GLN A 166 11.46 -8.08 25.12
C GLN A 166 11.82 -8.05 26.62
N ARG A 167 12.38 -9.13 27.17
CA ARG A 167 12.80 -9.20 28.59
C ARG A 167 14.31 -9.39 28.75
N HIS A 168 15.08 -9.13 27.70
CA HIS A 168 16.53 -9.34 27.72
C HIS A 168 17.23 -8.23 28.53
N PRO A 169 17.84 -8.53 29.68
CA PRO A 169 18.35 -7.51 30.60
C PRO A 169 19.57 -6.74 30.06
N GLY A 170 20.23 -7.25 29.02
CA GLY A 170 21.37 -6.60 28.37
C GLY A 170 21.01 -5.61 27.27
N LEU A 171 19.72 -5.36 27.00
CA LEU A 171 19.29 -4.36 26.01
C LEU A 171 18.82 -3.08 26.72
N PRO A 172 18.98 -1.90 26.08
CA PRO A 172 18.44 -0.65 26.59
C PRO A 172 16.93 -0.72 26.84
N GLU A 173 16.44 0.05 27.81
CA GLU A 173 15.01 0.28 27.96
C GLU A 173 14.47 1.07 26.75
N LYS A 174 13.21 0.79 26.39
CA LYS A 174 12.52 1.42 25.26
C LYS A 174 12.07 2.85 25.56
#